data_AF-A0A7Y7NRD7-F1
#
_entry.id   AF-A0A7Y7NRD7-F1
#
_cell.length_a   1.000
_cell.length_b   1.000
_cell.length_c   1.000
_cell.angle_alpha   90.00
_cell.angle_beta   90.00
_cell.angle_gamma   90.00
#
_symmetry.space_group_name_H-M   'P 1'
#
loop_
_entity.id
_entity.type
_entity.pdbx_description
1 polymer ?
#
loop_
_entity_poly.entity_id
_entity_poly.type
_entity_poly.pdbx_seq_one_letter_code
_entity_poly.pdbx_strand_id
1 'polypeptide(L)'
;MLPDAVSNYLHKRSAPGPWTLELVADEKYPGAIVIPSLAESAWLPQTLDSLVSDPTLAESSLAVVFVINNRLDASADERHDNRFSLEYLREARARLPFSLGIIDASSPGLELPLKEGGVGLARKLGHDLLLPFLDYSTIDPIIISLDA
;
A
#
# COMPACT_ATOMS: atom_id res chain seq x y z
N MET A 1 13.20 -1.28 -17.19
CA MET A 1 14.39 -1.61 -16.39
C MET A 1 14.41 -0.64 -15.21
N LEU A 2 14.69 -1.10 -13.98
CA LEU A 2 14.74 -0.23 -12.81
C LEU A 2 16.01 0.64 -12.85
N PRO A 3 15.93 1.94 -12.52
CA PRO A 3 17.13 2.77 -12.40
C PRO A 3 18.12 2.24 -11.36
N ASP A 4 19.42 2.37 -11.63
CA ASP A 4 20.48 1.88 -10.73
C ASP A 4 20.36 2.47 -9.32
N ALA A 5 19.99 3.75 -9.20
CA ALA A 5 19.79 4.39 -7.91
C ALA A 5 18.68 3.70 -7.08
N VAL A 6 17.58 3.32 -7.73
CA VAL A 6 16.44 2.63 -7.11
C VAL A 6 16.84 1.21 -6.72
N SER A 7 17.50 0.47 -7.63
CA SER A 7 17.99 -0.89 -7.34
C SER A 7 18.98 -0.90 -6.17
N ASN A 8 19.93 0.04 -6.16
CA ASN A 8 20.91 0.18 -5.08
C ASN A 8 20.27 0.58 -3.74
N TYR A 9 19.25 1.45 -3.77
CA TYR A 9 18.48 1.81 -2.58
C TYR A 9 17.77 0.58 -2.02
N LEU A 10 17.00 -0.15 -2.83
CA LEU A 10 16.27 -1.34 -2.40
C LEU A 10 17.20 -2.39 -1.79
N HIS A 11 18.34 -2.66 -2.43
CA HIS A 11 19.33 -3.60 -1.89
C HIS A 11 19.89 -3.18 -0.51
N LYS A 12 20.02 -1.88 -0.23
CA LYS A 12 20.66 -1.38 1.00
C LYS A 12 19.67 -1.03 2.10
N ARG A 13 18.46 -0.62 1.74
CA ARG A 13 17.53 0.09 2.62
C ARG A 13 16.13 -0.49 2.64
N SER A 14 15.77 -1.39 1.72
CA SER A 14 14.43 -2.00 1.70
C SER A 14 14.11 -2.58 3.07
N ALA A 15 12.87 -2.37 3.54
CA ALA A 15 12.37 -3.04 4.72
C ALA A 15 12.52 -4.57 4.54
N PRO A 16 13.29 -5.25 5.41
CA PRO A 16 13.47 -6.69 5.30
C PRO A 16 12.22 -7.39 5.83
N GLY A 17 11.62 -8.27 5.03
CA GLY A 17 10.50 -9.08 5.50
C GLY A 17 9.75 -9.81 4.38
N PRO A 18 8.68 -10.53 4.76
CA PRO A 18 7.92 -11.38 3.86
C PRO A 18 6.86 -10.63 3.02
N TRP A 19 6.78 -9.31 3.16
CA TRP A 19 5.72 -8.51 2.55
C TRP A 19 5.83 -8.44 1.02
N THR A 20 4.68 -8.49 0.37
CA THR A 20 4.54 -8.34 -1.07
C THR A 20 3.43 -7.34 -1.38
N LEU A 21 3.53 -6.68 -2.53
CA LEU A 21 2.49 -5.80 -3.04
C LEU A 21 1.57 -6.57 -4.01
N GLU A 22 0.30 -6.69 -3.65
CA GLU A 22 -0.76 -7.21 -4.52
C GLU A 22 -1.22 -6.12 -5.49
N LEU A 23 -0.53 -5.99 -6.63
CA LEU A 23 -0.86 -5.03 -7.69
C LEU A 23 -0.69 -5.70 -9.07
N VAL A 24 -1.28 -5.12 -10.12
CA VAL A 24 -1.15 -5.65 -11.49
C VAL A 24 0.31 -5.53 -11.95
N ALA A 25 0.98 -6.66 -12.12
CA ALA A 25 2.43 -6.71 -12.30
C ALA A 25 2.93 -6.21 -13.67
N ASP A 26 2.09 -6.30 -14.69
CA ASP A 26 2.44 -5.94 -16.07
C ASP A 26 2.26 -4.43 -16.36
N GLU A 27 1.67 -3.68 -15.43
CA GLU A 27 1.49 -2.22 -15.54
C GLU A 27 2.67 -1.46 -14.93
N LYS A 28 2.94 -0.28 -15.49
CA LYS A 28 3.85 0.71 -14.90
C LYS A 28 3.08 1.99 -14.63
N TYR A 29 3.21 2.48 -13.40
CA TYR A 29 2.43 3.62 -12.92
C TYR A 29 3.26 4.89 -12.91
N PRO A 30 2.70 6.05 -13.30
CA PRO A 30 3.37 7.35 -13.19
C PRO A 30 3.59 7.79 -11.73
N GLY A 31 3.02 7.06 -10.78
CA GLY A 31 3.14 7.29 -9.35
C GLY A 31 2.11 6.48 -8.57
N ALA A 32 2.07 6.69 -7.26
CA ALA A 32 0.99 6.15 -6.44
C ALA A 32 0.72 6.97 -5.18
N ILE A 33 -0.44 6.72 -4.59
CA ILE A 33 -0.83 7.14 -3.25
C ILE A 33 -0.67 5.94 -2.32
N VAL A 34 0.08 6.08 -1.23
CA VAL A 34 0.27 5.06 -0.19
C VAL A 34 -0.51 5.46 1.05
N ILE A 35 -1.35 4.55 1.54
CA ILE A 35 -2.27 4.76 2.66
C ILE A 35 -2.04 3.65 3.71
N PRO A 36 -1.27 3.91 4.76
CA PRO A 36 -1.23 3.03 5.93
C PRO A 36 -2.59 3.00 6.61
N SER A 37 -3.00 1.83 7.10
CA SER A 37 -4.29 1.66 7.77
C SER A 37 -4.18 0.60 8.87
N LEU A 38 -4.72 0.94 10.05
CA LEU A 38 -4.76 0.07 11.23
C LEU A 38 -6.16 0.14 11.83
N ALA A 39 -6.90 -0.96 11.74
CA ALA A 39 -8.23 -1.09 12.33
C ALA A 39 -9.24 -0.01 11.88
N GLU A 40 -9.20 0.37 10.60
CA GLU A 40 -10.04 1.43 10.02
C GLU A 40 -11.23 0.89 9.18
N SER A 41 -11.67 -0.35 9.38
CA SER A 41 -12.71 -0.96 8.55
C SER A 41 -14.03 -0.16 8.51
N ALA A 42 -14.33 0.58 9.59
CA ALA A 42 -15.49 1.44 9.70
C ALA A 42 -15.46 2.69 8.80
N TRP A 43 -14.26 3.14 8.40
CA TRP A 43 -14.04 4.35 7.58
C TRP A 43 -13.55 4.04 6.17
N LEU A 44 -13.04 2.83 5.96
CA LEU A 44 -12.50 2.38 4.69
C LEU A 44 -13.47 2.53 3.50
N PRO A 45 -14.78 2.22 3.63
CA PRO A 45 -15.74 2.50 2.56
C PRO A 45 -15.82 3.98 2.19
N GLN A 46 -15.86 4.87 3.19
CA GLN A 46 -15.95 6.32 3.00
C GLN A 46 -14.67 6.87 2.35
N THR A 47 -13.51 6.34 2.73
CA THR A 47 -12.23 6.67 2.09
C THR A 47 -12.22 6.26 0.63
N LEU A 48 -12.66 5.03 0.30
CA LEU A 48 -12.77 4.60 -1.09
C LEU A 48 -13.77 5.45 -1.89
N ASP A 49 -14.94 5.75 -1.31
CA ASP A 49 -15.95 6.59 -1.96
C ASP A 49 -15.41 8.00 -2.25
N SER A 50 -14.65 8.57 -1.31
CA SER A 50 -13.98 9.86 -1.51
C SER A 50 -12.99 9.79 -2.67
N LEU A 51 -12.17 8.74 -2.74
CA LEU A 51 -11.21 8.54 -3.83
C LEU A 51 -11.91 8.33 -5.19
N VAL A 52 -12.99 7.56 -5.23
CA VAL A 52 -13.80 7.32 -6.43
C VAL A 52 -14.47 8.61 -6.91
N SER A 53 -14.87 9.48 -5.98
CA SER A 53 -15.52 10.75 -6.30
C SER A 53 -14.57 11.81 -6.87
N ASP A 54 -13.26 11.59 -6.78
CA ASP A 54 -12.24 12.49 -7.34
C ASP A 54 -11.94 12.12 -8.81
N PRO A 55 -12.44 12.87 -9.80
CA PRO A 55 -12.18 12.58 -11.21
C PRO A 55 -10.70 12.71 -11.57
N THR A 56 -9.94 13.53 -10.84
CA THR A 56 -8.51 13.75 -11.14
C THR A 56 -7.68 12.51 -10.83
N LEU A 57 -8.09 11.70 -9.84
CA LEU A 57 -7.42 10.45 -9.52
C LEU A 57 -7.56 9.44 -10.66
N ALA A 58 -8.76 9.28 -11.22
CA ALA A 58 -8.99 8.39 -12.35
C ALA A 58 -8.21 8.82 -13.60
N GLU A 59 -8.11 10.13 -13.85
CA GLU A 59 -7.35 10.68 -14.99
C GLU A 59 -5.83 10.55 -14.79
N SER A 60 -5.34 10.60 -13.55
CA SER A 60 -3.91 10.59 -13.23
C SER A 60 -3.21 9.25 -13.48
N SER A 61 -3.96 8.15 -13.62
CA SER A 61 -3.43 6.78 -13.67
C SER A 61 -2.53 6.39 -12.49
N LEU A 62 -2.60 7.12 -11.36
CA LEU A 62 -1.90 6.77 -10.13
C LEU A 62 -2.49 5.47 -9.57
N ALA A 63 -1.62 4.61 -9.05
CA ALA A 63 -2.08 3.51 -8.20
C ALA A 63 -2.47 4.05 -6.82
N VAL A 64 -3.40 3.38 -6.15
CA VAL A 64 -3.69 3.61 -4.72
C VAL A 64 -3.30 2.35 -3.99
N VAL A 65 -2.42 2.45 -2.99
CA VAL A 65 -1.88 1.32 -2.26
C VAL A 65 -2.24 1.42 -0.79
N PHE A 66 -3.03 0.47 -0.30
CA PHE A 66 -3.30 0.32 1.13
C PHE A 66 -2.27 -0.60 1.77
N VAL A 67 -1.72 -0.16 2.90
CA VAL A 67 -0.87 -0.99 3.76
C VAL A 67 -1.68 -1.32 5.02
N ILE A 68 -2.31 -2.49 5.03
CA ILE A 68 -3.06 -2.94 6.21
C ILE A 68 -2.06 -3.52 7.20
N ASN A 69 -1.88 -2.83 8.32
CA ASN A 69 -0.79 -3.13 9.22
C ASN A 69 -1.26 -3.36 10.65
N ASN A 70 -0.59 -4.28 11.35
CA ASN A 70 -0.57 -4.27 12.80
C ASN A 70 0.77 -4.76 13.34
N ARG A 71 1.10 -4.36 14.55
CA ARG A 71 2.25 -4.95 15.27
C ARG A 71 1.93 -6.36 15.76
N LEU A 72 2.98 -7.11 16.09
CA LEU A 72 2.87 -8.45 16.68
C LEU A 72 2.08 -8.47 18.01
N ASP A 73 2.03 -7.37 18.76
CA ASP A 73 1.29 -7.23 20.01
C ASP A 73 -0.11 -6.61 19.84
N ALA A 74 -0.60 -6.49 18.60
CA ALA A 74 -1.94 -5.95 18.36
C ALA A 74 -3.04 -6.80 19.00
N SER A 75 -4.07 -6.10 19.46
CA SER A 75 -5.25 -6.66 20.10
C SER A 75 -6.02 -7.58 19.17
N ALA A 76 -6.87 -8.44 19.75
CA ALA A 76 -7.77 -9.29 18.98
C ALA A 76 -8.71 -8.47 18.10
N ASP A 77 -9.17 -7.31 18.61
CA ASP A 77 -10.09 -6.42 17.89
C ASP A 77 -9.41 -5.78 16.68
N GLU A 78 -8.19 -5.25 16.82
CA GLU A 78 -7.41 -4.69 15.69
C GLU A 78 -7.14 -5.75 14.61
N ARG A 79 -6.76 -6.96 15.01
CA ARG A 79 -6.53 -8.08 14.08
C ARG A 79 -7.83 -8.51 13.38
N HIS A 80 -8.94 -8.44 14.09
CA HIS A 80 -10.25 -8.77 13.56
C HIS A 80 -10.70 -7.74 12.52
N ASP A 81 -10.54 -6.46 12.84
CA ASP A 81 -10.85 -5.34 11.96
C ASP A 81 -9.98 -5.33 10.69
N ASN A 82 -8.67 -5.50 10.83
CA ASN A 82 -7.74 -5.54 9.70
C ASN A 82 -8.08 -6.66 8.70
N ARG A 83 -8.55 -7.81 9.19
CA ARG A 83 -8.98 -8.89 8.30
C ARG A 83 -10.21 -8.49 7.47
N PHE A 84 -11.19 -7.81 8.08
CA PHE A 84 -12.32 -7.28 7.31
C PHE A 84 -11.87 -6.24 6.29
N SER A 85 -10.93 -5.35 6.66
CA SER A 85 -10.36 -4.37 5.74
C SER A 85 -9.69 -5.03 4.52
N LEU A 86 -8.91 -6.09 4.74
CA LEU A 86 -8.27 -6.86 3.68
C LEU A 86 -9.28 -7.53 2.74
N GLU A 87 -10.29 -8.20 3.30
CA GLU A 87 -11.37 -8.84 2.53
C GLU A 87 -12.11 -7.80 1.68
N TYR A 88 -12.54 -6.71 2.31
CA TYR A 88 -13.26 -5.62 1.65
C TYR A 88 -12.46 -5.00 0.50
N LEU A 89 -11.16 -4.71 0.71
CA LEU A 89 -10.31 -4.13 -0.34
C LEU A 89 -10.11 -5.08 -1.52
N ARG A 90 -9.88 -6.37 -1.25
CA ARG A 90 -9.69 -7.37 -2.31
C ARG A 90 -10.96 -7.55 -3.14
N GLU A 91 -12.13 -7.53 -2.51
CA GLU A 91 -13.43 -7.55 -3.21
C GLU A 91 -13.68 -6.25 -3.99
N ALA A 92 -13.37 -5.10 -3.39
CA ALA A 92 -13.56 -3.80 -4.02
C ALA A 92 -12.62 -3.57 -5.21
N ARG A 93 -11.43 -4.16 -5.24
CA ARG A 93 -10.43 -3.92 -6.29
C ARG A 93 -10.99 -3.97 -7.71
N ALA A 94 -11.87 -4.93 -8.00
CA ALA A 94 -12.42 -5.13 -9.35
C ALA A 94 -13.43 -4.05 -9.80
N ARG A 95 -13.95 -3.24 -8.88
CA ARG A 95 -14.99 -2.22 -9.16
C ARG A 95 -14.46 -0.79 -9.17
N LEU A 96 -13.19 -0.58 -8.85
CA LEU A 96 -12.60 0.75 -8.72
C LEU A 96 -12.14 1.29 -10.08
N PRO A 97 -12.24 2.60 -10.31
CA PRO A 97 -11.79 3.24 -11.56
C PRO A 97 -10.28 3.47 -11.63
N PHE A 98 -9.53 3.03 -10.61
CA PHE A 98 -8.08 3.16 -10.49
C PHE A 98 -7.48 1.83 -10.01
N SER A 99 -6.18 1.64 -10.25
CA SER A 99 -5.48 0.42 -9.82
C SER A 99 -5.25 0.43 -8.30
N LEU A 100 -5.88 -0.51 -7.61
CA LEU A 100 -5.74 -0.70 -6.17
C LEU A 100 -4.67 -1.76 -5.87
N GLY A 101 -3.65 -1.35 -5.11
CA GLY A 101 -2.62 -2.20 -4.53
C GLY A 101 -2.89 -2.48 -3.05
N ILE A 102 -2.54 -3.68 -2.59
CA ILE A 102 -2.72 -4.09 -1.18
C ILE A 102 -1.42 -4.69 -0.66
N ILE A 103 -0.97 -4.24 0.50
CA ILE A 103 0.10 -4.87 1.27
C ILE A 103 -0.50 -5.36 2.58
N ASP A 104 -0.49 -6.67 2.78
CA ASP A 104 -0.87 -7.29 4.04
C ASP A 104 0.34 -7.34 4.98
N ALA A 105 0.34 -6.46 5.98
CA ALA A 105 1.29 -6.42 7.08
C ALA A 105 0.60 -6.66 8.44
N SER A 106 -0.48 -7.46 8.43
CA SER A 106 -1.36 -7.67 9.59
C SER A 106 -1.66 -9.15 9.87
N SER A 107 -1.71 -9.98 8.84
CA SER A 107 -1.98 -11.42 8.96
C SER A 107 -0.84 -12.16 9.70
N PRO A 108 -1.13 -13.34 10.28
CA PRO A 108 -0.12 -14.14 10.98
C PRO A 108 1.12 -14.43 10.12
N GLY A 109 2.29 -14.08 10.63
CA GLY A 109 3.58 -14.20 9.93
C GLY A 109 3.93 -13.00 9.06
N LEU A 110 3.01 -12.04 8.88
CA LEU A 110 3.20 -10.79 8.15
C LEU A 110 3.10 -9.57 9.08
N GLU A 111 2.95 -9.73 10.40
CA GLU A 111 2.84 -8.61 11.32
C GLU A 111 4.12 -7.76 11.38
N LEU A 112 3.96 -6.47 11.68
CA LEU A 112 5.09 -5.60 11.95
C LEU A 112 5.80 -5.98 13.27
N PRO A 113 7.15 -5.89 13.32
CA PRO A 113 7.92 -6.22 14.51
C PRO A 113 7.68 -5.22 15.66
N LEU A 114 7.88 -5.62 16.92
CA LEU A 114 7.57 -4.77 18.09
C LEU A 114 8.43 -3.50 18.21
N LYS A 115 9.71 -3.57 17.82
CA LYS A 115 10.67 -2.47 18.04
C LYS A 115 10.59 -1.38 16.99
N GLU A 116 10.34 -1.75 15.75
CA GLU A 116 10.34 -0.85 14.58
C GLU A 116 8.97 -0.78 13.89
N GLY A 117 8.00 -1.58 14.36
CA GLY A 117 6.65 -1.63 13.83
C GLY A 117 5.81 -0.46 14.30
N GLY A 118 5.22 0.20 13.31
CA GLY A 118 4.34 1.36 13.46
C GLY A 118 4.09 1.99 12.09
N VAL A 119 3.36 3.10 12.06
CA VAL A 119 2.97 3.79 10.82
C VAL A 119 4.17 4.19 9.95
N GLY A 120 5.32 4.51 10.56
CA GLY A 120 6.55 4.82 9.83
C GLY A 120 7.05 3.65 8.98
N LEU A 121 7.04 2.43 9.54
CA LEU A 121 7.42 1.22 8.80
C LEU A 121 6.35 0.85 7.77
N ALA A 122 5.06 0.97 8.10
CA ALA A 122 3.98 0.73 7.14
C ALA A 122 4.11 1.61 5.90
N ARG A 123 4.36 2.92 6.08
CA ARG A 123 4.60 3.85 4.99
C ARG A 123 5.83 3.46 4.17
N LYS A 124 6.94 3.13 4.85
CA LYS A 124 8.17 2.69 4.20
C LYS A 124 7.94 1.41 3.38
N LEU A 125 7.17 0.45 3.88
CA LEU A 125 6.80 -0.77 3.16
C LEU A 125 6.04 -0.45 1.88
N GLY A 126 5.04 0.42 1.97
CA GLY A 126 4.30 0.90 0.81
C GLY A 126 5.20 1.55 -0.24
N HIS A 127 6.19 2.33 0.19
CA HIS A 127 7.14 2.98 -0.72
C HIS A 127 8.08 1.97 -1.36
N ASP A 128 8.78 1.18 -0.54
CA ASP A 128 9.81 0.24 -1.00
C ASP A 128 9.22 -0.80 -1.98
N LEU A 129 8.06 -1.37 -1.65
CA LEU A 129 7.42 -2.40 -2.49
C LEU A 129 6.79 -1.85 -3.76
N LEU A 130 6.52 -0.55 -3.82
CA LEU A 130 5.95 0.11 -4.99
C LEU A 130 7.03 0.51 -6.02
N LEU A 131 8.25 0.81 -5.59
CA LEU A 131 9.33 1.25 -6.50
C LEU A 131 9.49 0.37 -7.76
N PRO A 132 9.41 -0.98 -7.70
CA PRO A 132 9.45 -1.83 -8.90
C PRO A 132 8.31 -1.63 -9.92
N PHE A 133 7.20 -1.03 -9.51
CA PHE A 133 5.98 -0.84 -10.29
C PHE A 133 5.88 0.54 -10.95
N LEU A 134 6.81 1.45 -10.68
CA LEU A 134 6.77 2.80 -11.21
C LEU A 134 7.37 2.92 -12.62
N ASP A 135 6.84 3.82 -13.42
CA ASP A 135 7.37 4.19 -14.73
C ASP A 135 8.48 5.24 -14.57
N TYR A 136 9.72 4.79 -14.75
CA TYR A 136 10.90 5.65 -14.80
C TYR A 136 11.37 5.95 -16.22
N SER A 137 10.68 5.41 -17.23
CA SER A 137 11.09 5.50 -18.63
C SER A 137 10.46 6.70 -19.34
N THR A 138 9.27 7.12 -18.90
CA THR A 138 8.54 8.23 -19.53
C THR A 138 8.43 9.47 -18.63
N ILE A 139 8.47 9.29 -17.31
CA ILE A 139 8.24 10.34 -16.32
C ILE A 139 9.12 10.13 -15.08
N ASP A 140 9.26 11.18 -14.27
CA ASP A 140 9.78 11.09 -12.90
C ASP A 140 8.61 10.78 -11.95
N PRO A 141 8.49 9.53 -11.46
CA PRO A 141 7.29 9.12 -10.75
C PRO A 141 7.24 9.68 -9.33
N ILE A 142 6.02 9.97 -8.87
CA ILE A 142 5.78 10.52 -7.53
C ILE A 142 5.10 9.48 -6.62
N ILE A 143 5.51 9.45 -5.35
CA ILE A 143 4.83 8.68 -4.31
C ILE A 143 4.27 9.67 -3.29
N ILE A 144 2.96 9.66 -3.11
CA ILE A 144 2.24 10.48 -2.15
C ILE A 144 1.89 9.59 -0.96
N SER A 145 1.99 10.11 0.26
CA SER A 145 1.51 9.41 1.45
C SER A 145 0.32 10.14 2.03
N LEU A 146 -0.77 9.42 2.21
CA LEU A 146 -1.91 9.84 3.02
C LEU A 146 -1.96 8.93 4.25
N ASP A 147 -2.67 9.37 5.27
CA ASP A 147 -2.97 8.55 6.45
C ASP A 147 -4.48 8.30 6.45
N ALA A 148 -4.88 7.06 6.73
CA ALA A 148 -6.27 6.67 6.99
C ALA A 148 -6.53 6.62 8.49
#